data_AF-A0A3M2Z269-F1
#
_entry.id   AF-A0A3M2Z269-F1
#
_cell.length_a   1.000
_cell.length_b   1.000
_cell.length_c   1.000
_cell.angle_alpha   90.00
_cell.angle_beta   90.00
_cell.angle_gamma   90.00
#
_symmetry.space_group_name_H-M   'P 1'
#
loop_
_entity.id
_entity.type
_entity.pdbx_description
1 polymer ?
#
loop_
_entity_poly.entity_id
_entity_poly.type
_entity_poly.pdbx_seq_one_letter_code
_entity_poly.pdbx_strand_id
1 'polypeptide(L)'
;CGSFTVSSVGTAVQQACQALQRQVLEVAKGLHPQFASVTPDEARFESGKLYLGDQVLSMADLAASQASGVIEVQVDAEPDKKREAYAAATHSAVFVEVLVDEDLGTIKVSRVVSAVAAGRVVNPKMARSQILGGVVWGMGMALQEEALLDHALGRPMNHSLAEYHVPVNADIGDIDVLFVEEHDEIVNALGSKGVGEIGIVGVPAAIANAIYHATGKRIREFPITLDKLL
;
A
#
# COMPACT_ATOMS: atom_id res chain seq x y z
N CYS A 1 -2.86 -7.37 -8.29
CA CYS A 1 -2.25 -8.48 -7.53
C CYS A 1 -0.76 -8.17 -7.36
N GLY A 2 -0.13 -8.47 -6.21
CA GLY A 2 1.28 -8.16 -5.96
C GLY A 2 1.57 -6.71 -5.53
N SER A 3 0.55 -5.97 -5.09
CA SER A 3 0.72 -4.59 -4.58
C SER A 3 1.38 -3.58 -5.54
N PHE A 4 1.39 -3.82 -6.85
CA PHE A 4 2.11 -3.00 -7.84
C PHE A 4 1.33 -1.80 -8.41
N THR A 5 0.02 -1.72 -8.20
CA THR A 5 -0.84 -0.77 -8.92
C THR A 5 -0.45 0.69 -8.69
N VAL A 6 -0.10 1.07 -7.46
CA VAL A 6 0.35 2.45 -7.17
C VAL A 6 1.66 2.75 -7.89
N SER A 7 2.59 1.80 -7.88
CA SER A 7 3.89 1.95 -8.55
C SER A 7 3.77 2.00 -10.07
N SER A 8 2.92 1.18 -10.69
CA SER A 8 2.77 1.14 -12.15
C SER A 8 1.85 2.25 -12.67
N VAL A 9 0.59 2.26 -12.24
CA VAL A 9 -0.41 3.23 -12.70
C VAL A 9 -0.06 4.63 -12.23
N GLY A 10 0.45 4.78 -10.99
CA GLY A 10 0.89 6.08 -10.50
C GLY A 10 2.03 6.67 -11.33
N THR A 11 3.02 5.85 -11.71
CA THR A 11 4.12 6.30 -12.58
C THR A 11 3.59 6.66 -13.97
N ALA A 12 2.68 5.87 -14.55
CA ALA A 12 2.07 6.18 -15.83
C ALA A 12 1.30 7.51 -15.81
N VAL A 13 0.50 7.74 -14.76
CA VAL A 13 -0.22 9.00 -14.56
C VAL A 13 0.75 10.17 -14.39
N GLN A 14 1.82 10.01 -13.60
CA GLN A 14 2.84 11.05 -13.44
C GLN A 14 3.50 11.42 -14.78
N GLN A 15 3.91 10.42 -15.57
CA GLN A 15 4.52 10.65 -16.88
C GLN A 15 3.53 11.30 -17.87
N ALA A 16 2.27 10.86 -17.88
CA ALA A 16 1.22 11.47 -18.68
C ALA A 16 0.97 12.93 -18.28
N CYS A 17 0.92 13.24 -16.98
CA CYS A 17 0.80 14.61 -16.49
C CYS A 17 1.99 15.49 -16.90
N GLN A 18 3.22 14.98 -16.81
CA GLN A 18 4.41 15.71 -17.26
C GLN A 18 4.42 15.95 -18.76
N ALA A 19 4.00 14.96 -19.56
CA ALA A 19 3.85 15.11 -21.01
C ALA A 19 2.77 16.15 -21.35
N LEU A 20 1.64 16.12 -20.64
CA LEU A 20 0.55 17.08 -20.83
C LEU A 20 0.99 18.51 -20.47
N GLN A 21 1.70 18.68 -19.34
CA GLN A 21 2.26 19.98 -18.94
C GLN A 21 3.20 20.56 -20.00
N ARG A 22 4.07 19.73 -20.60
CA ARG A 22 4.93 20.15 -21.72
C ARG A 22 4.10 20.59 -22.92
N GLN A 23 3.08 19.82 -23.30
CA GLN A 23 2.22 20.18 -24.43
C GLN A 23 1.46 21.49 -24.20
N VAL A 24 0.94 21.71 -22.98
CA VAL A 24 0.30 22.98 -22.59
C VAL A 24 1.28 24.15 -22.68
N LEU A 25 2.54 23.95 -22.28
CA LEU A 25 3.59 24.96 -22.40
C LEU A 25 3.95 25.27 -23.85
N GLU A 26 4.01 24.28 -24.73
CA GLU A 26 4.26 24.52 -26.16
C GLU A 26 3.13 25.33 -26.82
N VAL A 27 1.87 25.06 -26.44
CA VAL A 27 0.73 25.89 -26.88
C VAL A 27 0.87 27.32 -26.34
N ALA A 28 1.21 27.49 -25.06
CA ALA A 28 1.41 28.81 -24.47
C ALA A 28 2.56 29.59 -25.15
N LYS A 29 3.67 28.92 -25.48
CA LYS A 29 4.81 29.50 -26.23
C LYS A 29 4.41 30.02 -27.61
N GLY A 30 3.56 29.27 -28.32
CA GLY A 30 3.10 29.65 -29.66
C GLY A 30 2.17 30.87 -29.66
N LEU A 31 1.42 31.08 -28.58
CA LEU A 31 0.41 32.16 -28.48
C LEU A 31 0.91 33.40 -27.74
N HIS A 32 1.84 33.23 -26.80
CA HIS A 32 2.28 34.28 -25.89
C HIS A 32 3.81 34.41 -25.89
N PRO A 33 4.38 35.49 -26.47
CA PRO A 33 5.83 35.69 -26.58
C PRO A 33 6.58 35.63 -25.24
N GLN A 34 5.92 36.07 -24.16
CA GLN A 34 6.41 35.98 -22.79
C GLN A 34 6.71 34.56 -22.29
N PHE A 35 6.13 33.52 -22.90
CA PHE A 35 6.39 32.13 -22.55
C PHE A 35 7.47 31.48 -23.43
N ALA A 36 7.97 32.16 -24.47
CA ALA A 36 8.78 31.58 -25.54
C ALA A 36 10.04 30.82 -25.07
N SER A 37 10.67 31.25 -23.98
CA SER A 37 11.88 30.64 -23.42
C SER A 37 11.65 29.83 -22.13
N VAL A 38 10.39 29.59 -21.75
CA VAL A 38 10.07 28.97 -20.46
C VAL A 38 10.33 27.48 -20.46
N THR A 39 10.95 27.01 -19.39
CA THR A 39 11.11 25.59 -19.08
C THR A 39 9.99 25.08 -18.18
N PRO A 40 9.69 23.75 -18.18
CA PRO A 40 8.65 23.18 -17.32
C PRO A 40 8.84 23.46 -15.82
N ASP A 41 10.10 23.60 -15.37
CA ASP A 41 10.44 23.82 -13.96
C ASP A 41 10.20 25.27 -13.50
N GLU A 42 10.13 26.22 -14.43
CA GLU A 42 9.86 27.64 -14.16
C GLU A 42 8.36 27.97 -14.12
N ALA A 43 7.52 27.05 -14.60
CA ALA A 43 6.09 27.24 -14.75
C ALA A 43 5.31 26.49 -13.67
N ARG A 44 4.35 27.16 -13.02
CA ARG A 44 3.48 26.53 -12.02
C ARG A 44 2.10 26.24 -12.61
N PHE A 45 1.62 25.02 -12.43
CA PHE A 45 0.28 24.59 -12.83
C PHE A 45 -0.58 24.42 -11.59
N GLU A 46 -1.65 25.23 -11.47
CA GLU A 46 -2.48 25.23 -10.26
C GLU A 46 -3.90 25.70 -10.59
N SER A 47 -4.91 25.03 -10.02
CA SER A 47 -6.33 25.43 -10.11
C SER A 47 -6.82 25.75 -11.52
N GLY A 48 -6.44 24.95 -12.52
CA GLY A 48 -6.86 25.16 -13.91
C GLY A 48 -6.06 26.23 -14.67
N LYS A 49 -4.96 26.75 -14.10
CA LYS A 49 -4.18 27.86 -14.65
C LYS A 49 -2.68 27.52 -14.73
N LEU A 50 -2.03 28.15 -15.70
CA LEU A 50 -0.58 28.18 -15.90
C LEU A 50 -0.03 29.53 -15.42
N TYR A 51 0.94 29.50 -14.52
CA TYR A 51 1.58 30.67 -13.94
C TYR A 51 3.05 30.76 -14.36
N LEU A 52 3.48 31.98 -14.68
CA LEU A 52 4.89 32.35 -14.88
C LEU A 52 5.14 33.71 -14.22
N GLY A 53 5.69 33.71 -13.01
CA GLY A 53 5.73 34.92 -12.18
C GLY A 53 4.30 35.46 -11.93
N ASP A 54 4.06 36.71 -12.29
CA ASP A 54 2.74 37.36 -12.19
C ASP A 54 1.81 37.06 -13.38
N GLN A 55 2.31 36.38 -14.40
CA GLN A 55 1.52 36.07 -15.58
C GLN A 55 0.69 34.81 -15.38
N VAL A 56 -0.55 34.86 -15.85
CA VAL A 56 -1.54 33.80 -15.63
C VAL A 56 -2.27 33.51 -16.93
N LEU A 57 -2.30 32.25 -17.33
CA LEU A 57 -3.07 31.75 -18.46
C LEU A 57 -4.06 30.69 -18.00
N SER A 58 -5.27 30.70 -18.56
CA SER A 58 -6.27 29.65 -18.35
C SER A 58 -5.91 28.43 -19.19
N MET A 59 -5.83 27.25 -18.58
CA MET A 59 -5.61 26.01 -19.34
C MET A 59 -6.79 25.69 -20.26
N ALA A 60 -8.01 26.11 -19.89
CA ALA A 60 -9.20 25.95 -20.73
C ALA A 60 -9.11 26.81 -22.00
N ASP A 61 -8.59 28.04 -21.89
CA ASP A 61 -8.44 28.94 -23.04
C ASP A 61 -7.33 28.43 -23.97
N LEU A 62 -6.23 27.91 -23.40
CA LEU A 62 -5.18 27.25 -24.15
C LEU A 62 -5.71 26.01 -24.90
N ALA A 63 -6.56 25.20 -24.28
CA ALA A 63 -7.19 24.07 -24.96
C ALA A 63 -8.14 24.53 -26.09
N ALA A 64 -8.96 25.54 -25.83
CA ALA A 64 -9.90 26.10 -26.81
C ALA A 64 -9.20 26.77 -28.01
N SER A 65 -7.94 27.20 -27.86
CA SER A 65 -7.13 27.75 -28.95
C SER A 65 -6.69 26.70 -29.98
N GLN A 66 -6.70 25.41 -29.62
CA GLN A 66 -6.33 24.33 -30.52
C GLN A 66 -7.45 24.06 -31.52
N ALA A 67 -7.10 23.64 -32.74
CA ALA A 67 -8.08 23.36 -33.79
C ALA A 67 -9.06 22.23 -33.41
N SER A 68 -8.60 21.28 -32.59
CA SER A 68 -9.40 20.20 -32.02
C SER A 68 -10.20 20.59 -30.77
N GLY A 69 -9.93 21.78 -30.19
CA GLY A 69 -10.47 22.21 -28.91
C GLY A 69 -9.99 21.41 -27.69
N VAL A 70 -9.02 20.50 -27.86
CA VAL A 70 -8.49 19.62 -26.82
C VAL A 70 -6.98 19.51 -26.91
N ILE A 71 -6.34 19.35 -25.74
CA ILE A 71 -4.93 18.98 -25.63
C ILE A 71 -4.89 17.58 -25.04
N GLU A 72 -4.43 16.62 -25.83
CA GLU A 72 -4.38 15.20 -25.47
C GLU A 72 -2.96 14.67 -25.66
N VAL A 73 -2.54 13.79 -24.76
CA VAL A 73 -1.26 13.09 -24.85
C VAL A 73 -1.47 11.62 -24.48
N GLN A 74 -0.73 10.74 -25.15
CA GLN A 74 -0.66 9.32 -24.82
C GLN A 74 0.79 8.97 -24.48
N VAL A 75 0.98 8.23 -23.39
CA VAL A 75 2.30 7.78 -22.94
C VAL A 75 2.22 6.31 -22.57
N ASP A 76 3.18 5.53 -23.07
CA ASP A 76 3.41 4.16 -22.65
C ASP A 76 4.48 4.15 -21.56
N ALA A 77 4.10 3.73 -20.35
CA ALA A 77 4.98 3.71 -19.19
C ALA A 77 5.51 2.30 -18.94
N GLU A 78 6.83 2.13 -19.07
CA GLU A 78 7.54 0.89 -18.74
C GLU A 78 8.38 1.07 -17.47
N PRO A 79 8.64 -0.02 -16.72
CA PRO A 79 9.59 0.01 -15.60
C PRO A 79 10.99 0.46 -16.08
N ASP A 80 11.68 1.27 -15.27
CA ASP A 80 13.04 1.70 -15.60
C ASP A 80 14.00 0.49 -15.62
N LYS A 81 14.83 0.40 -16.67
CA LYS A 81 15.88 -0.64 -16.82
C LYS A 81 16.83 -0.68 -15.63
N LYS A 82 17.04 0.44 -14.93
CA LYS A 82 17.84 0.49 -13.71
C LYS A 82 17.36 -0.53 -12.67
N ARG A 83 16.05 -0.81 -12.61
CA ARG A 83 15.46 -1.78 -11.68
C ARG A 83 15.97 -3.20 -11.89
N GLU A 84 16.39 -3.57 -13.10
CA GLU A 84 16.87 -4.93 -13.41
C GLU A 84 18.11 -5.32 -12.60
N ALA A 85 18.90 -4.33 -12.15
CA ALA A 85 20.09 -4.55 -11.33
C ALA A 85 19.80 -4.68 -9.82
N TYR A 86 18.56 -4.48 -9.37
CA TYR A 86 18.23 -4.38 -7.94
C TYR A 86 17.04 -5.26 -7.53
N ALA A 87 17.10 -5.81 -6.32
CA ALA A 87 15.96 -6.43 -5.67
C ALA A 87 15.17 -5.39 -4.87
N ALA A 88 14.10 -4.87 -5.45
CA ALA A 88 13.20 -3.94 -4.79
C ALA A 88 12.11 -4.69 -4.00
N ALA A 89 12.19 -4.68 -2.67
CA ALA A 89 11.20 -5.27 -1.77
C ALA A 89 10.70 -4.27 -0.71
N THR A 90 9.44 -4.40 -0.34
CA THR A 90 8.87 -3.74 0.84
C THR A 90 9.23 -4.56 2.07
N HIS A 91 9.68 -3.90 3.14
CA HIS A 91 10.06 -4.56 4.39
C HIS A 91 9.15 -4.12 5.52
N SER A 92 8.91 -5.02 6.48
CA SER A 92 8.20 -4.71 7.72
C SER A 92 8.86 -5.37 8.92
N ALA A 93 8.76 -4.72 10.07
CA ALA A 93 9.06 -5.27 11.38
C ALA A 93 7.77 -5.26 12.21
N VAL A 94 7.36 -6.44 12.66
CA VAL A 94 6.11 -6.63 13.41
C VAL A 94 6.43 -7.10 14.82
N PHE A 95 5.87 -6.39 15.80
CA PHE A 95 5.96 -6.71 17.21
C PHE A 95 4.55 -7.00 17.72
N VAL A 96 4.40 -8.06 18.51
CA VAL A 96 3.10 -8.51 19.01
C VAL A 96 3.23 -8.80 20.50
N GLU A 97 2.27 -8.32 21.26
CA GLU A 97 2.03 -8.70 22.64
C GLU A 97 0.77 -9.55 22.72
N VAL A 98 0.85 -10.66 23.46
CA VAL A 98 -0.26 -11.57 23.70
C VAL A 98 -0.45 -11.81 25.20
N LEU A 99 -1.69 -11.99 25.59
CA LEU A 99 -2.10 -12.50 26.89
C LEU A 99 -2.58 -13.93 26.70
N VAL A 100 -2.05 -14.86 27.49
CA VAL A 100 -2.47 -16.26 27.48
C VAL A 100 -3.00 -16.61 28.85
N ASP A 101 -4.21 -17.14 28.92
CA ASP A 101 -4.80 -17.66 30.15
C ASP A 101 -4.17 -19.00 30.52
N GLU A 102 -3.67 -19.13 31.75
CA GLU A 102 -2.92 -20.30 32.21
C GLU A 102 -3.80 -21.55 32.39
N ASP A 103 -5.07 -21.37 32.73
CA ASP A 103 -6.01 -22.46 33.00
C ASP A 103 -6.77 -22.88 31.74
N LEU A 104 -7.13 -21.90 30.89
CA LEU A 104 -7.99 -22.11 29.72
C LEU A 104 -7.22 -22.20 28.40
N GLY A 105 -5.96 -21.73 28.35
CA GLY A 105 -5.19 -21.64 27.11
C GLY A 105 -5.76 -20.63 26.10
N THR A 106 -6.66 -19.75 26.52
CA THR A 106 -7.24 -18.71 25.65
C THR A 106 -6.19 -17.65 25.36
N ILE A 107 -6.13 -17.20 24.10
CA ILE A 107 -5.15 -16.22 23.62
C ILE A 107 -5.86 -14.93 23.26
N LYS A 108 -5.33 -13.80 23.74
CA LYS A 108 -5.75 -12.46 23.31
C LYS A 108 -4.55 -11.66 22.84
N VAL A 109 -4.65 -11.06 21.66
CA VAL A 109 -3.64 -10.09 21.19
C VAL A 109 -3.95 -8.73 21.81
N SER A 110 -3.10 -8.25 22.70
CA SER A 110 -3.30 -6.96 23.39
C SER A 110 -2.81 -5.80 22.54
N ARG A 111 -1.66 -5.96 21.88
CA ARG A 111 -1.01 -4.91 21.10
C ARG A 111 -0.23 -5.45 19.92
N VAL A 112 -0.31 -4.76 18.79
CA VAL A 112 0.53 -4.98 17.61
C VAL A 112 1.18 -3.68 17.20
N VAL A 113 2.49 -3.69 16.96
CA VAL A 113 3.23 -2.57 16.37
C VAL A 113 3.83 -3.04 15.05
N SER A 114 3.46 -2.39 13.95
CA SER A 114 3.97 -2.69 12.61
C SER A 114 4.72 -1.50 12.05
N ALA A 115 6.04 -1.62 11.94
CA ALA A 115 6.90 -0.63 11.30
C ALA A 115 7.18 -1.06 9.85
N VAL A 116 6.84 -0.23 8.87
CA VAL A 116 6.85 -0.59 7.44
C VAL A 116 7.73 0.38 6.66
N ALA A 117 8.70 -0.16 5.93
CA ALA A 117 9.49 0.56 4.93
C ALA A 117 8.77 0.46 3.58
N ALA A 118 7.90 1.44 3.32
CA ALA A 118 6.98 1.46 2.17
C ALA A 118 7.43 2.38 1.02
N GLY A 119 8.67 2.87 1.05
CA GLY A 119 9.10 3.98 0.20
C GLY A 119 8.24 5.23 0.43
N ARG A 120 8.00 5.99 -0.64
CA ARG A 120 7.16 7.19 -0.59
C ARG A 120 5.68 6.83 -0.39
N VAL A 121 5.14 7.25 0.74
CA VAL A 121 3.71 7.10 1.06
C VAL A 121 2.89 8.22 0.40
N VAL A 122 2.10 7.88 -0.61
CA VAL A 122 1.27 8.83 -1.36
C VAL A 122 0.11 9.37 -0.51
N ASN A 123 -0.55 8.50 0.25
CA ASN A 123 -1.64 8.88 1.15
C ASN A 123 -1.47 8.13 2.49
N PRO A 124 -0.99 8.81 3.54
CA PRO A 124 -0.74 8.19 4.85
C PRO A 124 -1.96 7.53 5.47
N LYS A 125 -3.15 8.12 5.29
CA LYS A 125 -4.41 7.58 5.85
C LYS A 125 -4.77 6.26 5.18
N MET A 126 -4.74 6.20 3.85
CA MET A 126 -5.08 4.98 3.12
C MET A 126 -4.03 3.88 3.32
N ALA A 127 -2.75 4.25 3.31
CA ALA A 127 -1.66 3.31 3.60
C ALA A 127 -1.80 2.72 5.00
N ARG A 128 -2.09 3.54 6.01
CA ARG A 128 -2.35 3.08 7.38
C ARG A 128 -3.50 2.08 7.42
N SER A 129 -4.63 2.41 6.78
CA SER A 129 -5.80 1.51 6.73
C SER A 129 -5.49 0.15 6.08
N GLN A 130 -4.64 0.11 5.05
CA GLN A 130 -4.21 -1.15 4.44
C GLN A 130 -3.40 -2.02 5.41
N ILE A 131 -2.45 -1.42 6.14
CA ILE A 131 -1.66 -2.15 7.13
C ILE A 131 -2.54 -2.66 8.27
N LEU A 132 -3.47 -1.85 8.78
CA LEU A 132 -4.41 -2.28 9.82
C LEU A 132 -5.22 -3.51 9.36
N GLY A 133 -5.76 -3.47 8.14
CA GLY A 133 -6.51 -4.59 7.58
C GLY A 133 -5.65 -5.86 7.44
N GLY A 134 -4.39 -5.70 6.99
CA GLY A 134 -3.45 -6.82 6.90
C GLY A 134 -3.09 -7.41 8.26
N VAL A 135 -2.93 -6.57 9.29
CA VAL A 135 -2.67 -7.04 10.67
C VAL A 135 -3.86 -7.81 11.22
N VAL A 136 -5.08 -7.29 11.06
CA VAL A 136 -6.31 -7.97 11.46
C VAL A 136 -6.41 -9.33 10.77
N TRP A 137 -6.16 -9.39 9.45
CA TRP A 137 -6.17 -10.65 8.72
C TRP A 137 -5.07 -11.62 9.20
N GLY A 138 -3.87 -11.11 9.50
CA GLY A 138 -2.80 -11.91 10.07
C GLY A 138 -3.13 -12.48 11.46
N MET A 139 -3.91 -11.77 12.26
CA MET A 139 -4.44 -12.29 13.53
C MET A 139 -5.44 -13.43 13.30
N GLY A 140 -6.33 -13.28 12.32
CA GLY A 140 -7.27 -14.33 11.90
C GLY A 140 -6.53 -15.61 11.49
N MET A 141 -5.58 -15.48 10.55
CA MET A 141 -4.72 -16.59 10.12
C MET A 141 -4.00 -17.27 11.29
N ALA A 142 -3.57 -16.50 12.29
CA ALA A 142 -2.80 -17.04 13.40
C ALA A 142 -3.65 -17.80 14.43
N LEU A 143 -4.90 -17.38 14.67
CA LEU A 143 -5.66 -17.81 15.84
C LEU A 143 -7.00 -18.47 15.52
N GLN A 144 -7.57 -18.26 14.34
CA GLN A 144 -8.98 -18.57 14.07
C GLN A 144 -9.23 -19.24 12.73
N GLU A 145 -8.61 -18.76 11.66
CA GLU A 145 -8.94 -19.16 10.29
C GLU A 145 -8.42 -20.56 9.96
N GLU A 146 -9.33 -21.53 9.86
CA GLU A 146 -9.06 -22.90 9.42
C GLU A 146 -10.17 -23.38 8.48
N ALA A 147 -9.79 -23.96 7.34
CA ALA A 147 -10.74 -24.62 6.46
C ALA A 147 -10.78 -26.12 6.80
N LEU A 148 -11.91 -26.59 7.31
CA LEU A 148 -12.10 -28.00 7.66
C LEU A 148 -12.58 -28.76 6.43
N LEU A 149 -11.74 -29.66 5.88
CA LEU A 149 -12.11 -30.49 4.73
C LEU A 149 -12.49 -31.90 5.17
N ASP A 150 -13.63 -32.38 4.69
CA ASP A 150 -13.93 -33.80 4.69
C ASP A 150 -13.12 -34.48 3.58
N HIS A 151 -12.17 -35.34 3.94
CA HIS A 151 -11.30 -36.03 2.99
C HIS A 151 -12.01 -37.15 2.21
N ALA A 152 -13.13 -37.68 2.70
CA ALA A 152 -13.91 -38.69 1.99
C ALA A 152 -14.79 -38.05 0.91
N LEU A 153 -15.36 -36.88 1.21
CA LEU A 153 -16.27 -36.16 0.31
C LEU A 153 -15.57 -35.06 -0.52
N GLY A 154 -14.38 -34.61 -0.09
CA GLY A 154 -13.66 -33.48 -0.68
C GLY A 154 -14.36 -32.13 -0.48
N ARG A 155 -15.13 -31.97 0.60
CA ARG A 155 -15.99 -30.79 0.83
C ARG A 155 -15.52 -29.96 2.03
N PRO A 156 -15.53 -28.62 1.94
CA PRO A 156 -15.37 -27.75 3.11
C PRO A 156 -16.59 -27.90 4.02
N MET A 157 -16.35 -28.31 5.25
CA MET A 157 -17.39 -28.58 6.25
C MET A 157 -17.84 -27.29 6.94
N ASN A 158 -16.94 -26.33 7.14
CA ASN A 158 -17.23 -25.05 7.77
C ASN A 158 -17.45 -23.91 6.75
N HIS A 159 -18.30 -24.13 5.74
CA HIS A 159 -18.51 -23.18 4.64
C HIS A 159 -19.45 -22.00 4.98
N SER A 160 -19.49 -21.58 6.25
CA SER A 160 -20.31 -20.46 6.73
C SER A 160 -19.52 -19.60 7.73
N LEU A 161 -19.84 -18.32 7.84
CA LEU A 161 -19.19 -17.42 8.81
C LEU A 161 -19.49 -17.76 10.28
N ALA A 162 -20.45 -18.65 10.52
CA ALA A 162 -20.72 -19.16 11.85
C ALA A 162 -19.67 -20.20 12.30
N GLU A 163 -19.05 -20.92 11.35
CA GLU A 163 -18.12 -22.02 11.62
C GLU A 163 -16.69 -21.71 11.14
N TYR A 164 -16.52 -20.88 10.11
CA TYR A 164 -15.25 -20.30 9.72
C TYR A 164 -15.05 -18.98 10.46
N HIS A 165 -14.33 -19.05 11.58
CA HIS A 165 -14.12 -17.89 12.42
C HIS A 165 -13.16 -16.90 11.77
N VAL A 166 -13.59 -15.65 11.71
CA VAL A 166 -12.78 -14.49 11.34
C VAL A 166 -12.74 -13.51 12.50
N PRO A 167 -11.70 -12.67 12.61
CA PRO A 167 -11.59 -11.74 13.72
C PRO A 167 -12.79 -10.81 13.81
N VAL A 168 -13.36 -10.71 15.01
CA VAL A 168 -14.39 -9.73 15.34
C VAL A 168 -13.77 -8.50 15.99
N ASN A 169 -14.51 -7.39 16.05
CA ASN A 169 -14.00 -6.14 16.62
C ASN A 169 -13.49 -6.29 18.07
N ALA A 170 -14.06 -7.22 18.84
CA ALA A 170 -13.63 -7.49 20.22
C ALA A 170 -12.28 -8.22 20.32
N ASP A 171 -11.85 -8.90 19.26
CA ASP A 171 -10.56 -9.60 19.20
C ASP A 171 -9.39 -8.64 18.97
N ILE A 172 -9.68 -7.44 18.46
CA ILE A 172 -8.67 -6.49 18.01
C ILE A 172 -8.29 -5.55 19.15
N GLY A 173 -7.06 -5.71 19.65
CA GLY A 173 -6.41 -4.78 20.57
C GLY A 173 -5.84 -3.54 19.88
N ASP A 174 -4.84 -2.91 20.51
CA ASP A 174 -4.21 -1.72 19.96
C ASP A 174 -3.29 -2.06 18.78
N ILE A 175 -3.50 -1.40 17.62
CA ILE A 175 -2.64 -1.56 16.44
C ILE A 175 -1.97 -0.22 16.10
N ASP A 176 -0.66 -0.17 16.32
CA ASP A 176 0.21 0.93 15.95
C ASP A 176 0.89 0.65 14.61
N VAL A 177 0.83 1.62 13.70
CA VAL A 177 1.47 1.53 12.37
C VAL A 177 2.44 2.69 12.24
N LEU A 178 3.69 2.36 11.97
CA LEU A 178 4.78 3.31 11.76
C LEU A 178 5.28 3.17 10.32
N PHE A 179 5.41 4.29 9.61
CA PHE A 179 6.04 4.32 8.30
C PHE A 179 7.48 4.83 8.45
N VAL A 180 8.43 4.01 8.01
CA VAL A 180 9.83 4.41 7.94
C VAL A 180 9.99 5.30 6.70
N GLU A 181 10.47 6.52 6.90
CA GLU A 181 10.73 7.44 5.79
C GLU A 181 11.89 6.90 4.95
N GLU A 182 11.61 6.71 3.66
CA GLU A 182 12.56 6.16 2.70
C GLU A 182 12.37 6.89 1.37
N HIS A 183 13.49 7.29 0.76
CA HIS A 183 13.53 7.85 -0.58
C HIS A 183 14.22 6.86 -1.50
N ASP A 184 13.43 6.18 -2.35
CA ASP A 184 13.91 5.13 -3.24
C ASP A 184 13.64 5.52 -4.70
N GLU A 185 14.65 6.09 -5.35
CA GLU A 185 14.57 6.52 -6.75
C GLU A 185 14.72 5.36 -7.75
N ILE A 186 15.04 4.16 -7.27
CA ILE A 186 15.32 2.99 -8.11
C ILE A 186 14.03 2.23 -8.43
N VAL A 187 13.05 2.23 -7.50
CA VAL A 187 11.83 1.42 -7.65
C VAL A 187 10.91 1.96 -8.75
N ASN A 188 10.69 3.28 -8.79
CA ASN A 188 9.92 3.99 -9.82
C ASN A 188 10.05 5.50 -9.65
N ALA A 189 9.57 6.27 -10.64
CA ALA A 189 9.60 7.74 -10.62
C ALA A 189 8.82 8.39 -9.46
N LEU A 190 7.86 7.66 -8.86
CA LEU A 190 7.17 8.11 -7.65
C LEU A 190 7.89 7.74 -6.35
N GLY A 191 8.89 6.85 -6.40
CA GLY A 191 9.55 6.26 -5.23
C GLY A 191 8.63 5.43 -4.33
N SER A 192 7.47 5.01 -4.84
CA SER A 192 6.42 4.32 -4.07
C SER A 192 6.59 2.81 -4.11
N LYS A 193 6.43 2.11 -2.97
CA LYS A 193 6.41 0.64 -2.92
C LYS A 193 5.00 0.12 -2.62
N GLY A 194 4.79 -1.17 -2.86
CA GLY A 194 3.51 -1.83 -2.59
C GLY A 194 3.24 -2.00 -1.09
N VAL A 195 2.04 -1.62 -0.64
CA VAL A 195 1.62 -1.66 0.77
C VAL A 195 0.46 -2.63 1.02
N GLY A 196 -0.18 -3.15 -0.03
CA GLY A 196 -1.41 -3.96 0.11
C GLY A 196 -1.20 -5.28 0.84
N GLU A 197 -0.14 -6.02 0.49
CA GLU A 197 0.11 -7.34 1.08
C GLU A 197 1.05 -7.31 2.28
N ILE A 198 1.87 -6.26 2.45
CA ILE A 198 2.89 -6.25 3.51
C ILE A 198 2.30 -6.23 4.92
N GLY A 199 1.05 -5.77 5.07
CA GLY A 199 0.38 -5.66 6.37
C GLY A 199 0.15 -7.00 7.07
N ILE A 200 -0.01 -8.10 6.32
CA ILE A 200 -0.19 -9.44 6.88
C ILE A 200 1.14 -10.19 7.08
N VAL A 201 2.17 -9.84 6.31
CA VAL A 201 3.44 -10.56 6.31
C VAL A 201 4.11 -10.46 7.68
N GLY A 202 4.43 -11.62 8.25
CA GLY A 202 5.12 -11.73 9.55
C GLY A 202 4.20 -11.64 10.77
N VAL A 203 2.95 -11.17 10.63
CA VAL A 203 2.00 -11.07 11.76
C VAL A 203 1.71 -12.44 12.40
N PRO A 204 1.36 -13.51 11.65
CA PRO A 204 1.11 -14.81 12.27
C PRO A 204 2.33 -15.39 12.98
N ALA A 205 3.52 -15.24 12.37
CA ALA A 205 4.77 -15.69 12.96
C ALA A 205 5.13 -14.91 14.23
N ALA A 206 4.88 -13.60 14.26
CA ALA A 206 5.08 -12.77 15.44
C ALA A 206 4.13 -13.18 16.59
N ILE A 207 2.86 -13.48 16.28
CA ILE A 207 1.90 -14.02 17.25
C ILE A 207 2.41 -15.37 17.81
N ALA A 208 2.82 -16.30 16.94
CA ALA A 208 3.37 -17.59 17.38
C ALA A 208 4.62 -17.44 18.28
N ASN A 209 5.49 -16.48 17.97
CA ASN A 209 6.66 -16.15 18.79
C ASN A 209 6.26 -15.56 20.15
N ALA A 210 5.26 -14.67 20.18
CA ALA A 210 4.76 -14.08 21.41
C ALA A 210 4.09 -15.12 22.32
N ILE A 211 3.33 -16.05 21.75
CA ILE A 211 2.76 -17.19 22.47
C ILE A 211 3.86 -18.09 23.03
N TYR A 212 4.90 -18.39 22.24
CA TYR A 212 6.05 -19.14 22.72
C TYR A 212 6.78 -18.43 23.87
N HIS A 213 6.91 -17.10 23.80
CA HIS A 213 7.50 -16.31 24.88
C HIS A 213 6.65 -16.36 26.16
N ALA A 214 5.32 -16.30 26.04
CA ALA A 214 4.41 -16.36 27.18
C ALA A 214 4.30 -17.75 27.82
N THR A 215 4.37 -18.82 27.02
CA THR A 215 4.01 -20.19 27.46
C THR A 215 5.18 -21.18 27.45
N GLY A 216 6.28 -20.87 26.76
CA GLY A 216 7.36 -21.82 26.46
C GLY A 216 6.99 -22.90 25.43
N LYS A 217 5.74 -22.96 24.93
CA LYS A 217 5.27 -23.97 23.98
C LYS A 217 5.41 -23.47 22.53
N ARG A 218 6.14 -24.22 21.69
CA ARG A 218 6.42 -23.82 20.30
C ARG A 218 5.46 -24.50 19.32
N ILE A 219 4.44 -23.77 18.89
CA ILE A 219 3.45 -24.26 17.93
C ILE A 219 3.84 -23.77 16.52
N ARG A 220 3.84 -24.69 15.54
CA ARG A 220 4.26 -24.41 14.16
C ARG A 220 3.13 -24.54 13.14
N GLU A 221 1.95 -24.94 13.60
CA GLU A 221 0.78 -25.18 12.77
C GLU A 221 -0.31 -24.18 13.14
N PHE A 222 -0.68 -23.35 12.17
CA PHE A 222 -1.80 -22.43 12.29
C PHE A 222 -3.13 -23.12 11.96
N PRO A 223 -4.25 -22.66 12.53
CA PRO A 223 -4.30 -21.65 13.61
C PRO A 223 -3.82 -22.22 14.96
N ILE A 224 -3.35 -21.34 15.84
CA ILE A 224 -2.94 -21.70 17.21
C ILE A 224 -4.17 -21.63 18.10
N THR A 225 -4.87 -22.75 18.20
CA THR A 225 -6.07 -22.93 19.01
C THR A 225 -5.73 -23.35 20.44
N LEU A 226 -6.69 -23.17 21.35
CA LEU A 226 -6.53 -23.45 22.78
C LEU A 226 -6.15 -24.91 23.08
N ASP A 227 -6.64 -25.88 22.30
CA ASP A 227 -6.29 -27.30 22.43
C ASP A 227 -4.81 -27.59 22.15
N LYS A 228 -4.14 -26.74 21.35
CA LYS A 228 -2.70 -26.85 21.08
C LYS A 228 -1.85 -26.27 22.21
N LEU A 229 -2.45 -25.53 23.13
CA LEU A 229 -1.79 -24.91 24.28
C LEU A 229 -1.97 -25.65 25.61
N LEU A 230 -2.85 -26.63 25.68
CA LEU A 230 -3.05 -27.46 26.87
C LEU A 230 -1.99 -28.56 26.97
#